data_AF-A0A7W0XW41-F1
#
_entry.id   AF-A0A7W0XW41-F1
#
_cell.length_a   1.000
_cell.length_b   1.000
_cell.length_c   1.000
_cell.angle_alpha   90.00
_cell.angle_beta   90.00
_cell.angle_gamma   90.00
#
_symmetry.space_group_name_H-M   'P 1'
#
loop_
_entity.id
_entity.type
_entity.pdbx_description
1 polymer ?
#
loop_
_entity_poly.entity_id
_entity_poly.type
_entity_poly.pdbx_seq_one_letter_code
_entity_poly.pdbx_strand_id
1 'polypeptide(L)' 'MLLSRLAITSSALAATRSRLTKRTLIAEVLRDATGDDVAIVVSYLSGSLRQRRTGVGWRMLQAMP' A
#
# COMPACT_ATOMS: atom_id res chain seq x y z
N MET A 1 -8.31 7.28 -6.60
CA MET A 1 -6.92 7.08 -7.07
C MET A 1 -6.80 5.65 -7.62
N LEU A 2 -5.95 5.39 -8.61
CA LEU A 2 -5.73 4.04 -9.12
C LEU A 2 -4.91 3.17 -8.14
N LEU A 3 -5.26 1.89 -8.02
CA LEU A 3 -4.54 0.93 -7.17
C LEU A 3 -3.07 0.74 -7.62
N SER A 4 -2.79 0.85 -8.92
CA SER A 4 -1.44 0.76 -9.47
C SER A 4 -0.51 1.85 -8.92
N ARG A 5 -0.99 3.07 -8.72
CA ARG A 5 -0.23 4.17 -8.11
C ARG A 5 0.21 3.81 -6.69
N LEU A 6 -0.70 3.22 -5.91
CA LEU A 6 -0.42 2.78 -4.54
C LEU A 6 0.59 1.62 -4.50
N ALA A 7 0.46 0.66 -5.42
CA ALA A 7 1.38 -0.46 -5.54
C ALA A 7 2.82 0.01 -5.87
N ILE A 8 2.95 0.95 -6.81
CA ILE A 8 4.25 1.56 -7.16
C ILE A 8 4.87 2.26 -5.95
N THR A 9 4.10 3.06 -5.21
CA THR A 9 4.59 3.72 -3.98
C THR A 9 5.02 2.71 -2.93
N SER A 10 4.26 1.63 -2.74
CA SER A 10 4.62 0.54 -1.82
C SER A 10 5.96 -0.11 -2.19
N SER A 11 6.18 -0.42 -3.47
CA SER A 11 7.45 -0.96 -3.95
C SER A 11 8.61 0.02 -3.74
N ALA A 12 8.40 1.32 -4.01
CA ALA A 12 9.41 2.35 -3.78
C ALA A 12 9.79 2.50 -2.30
N LEU A 13 8.80 2.42 -1.39
CA LEU A 13 9.04 2.42 0.06
C LEU A 13 9.84 1.20 0.52
N ALA A 14 9.58 0.02 -0.05
CA ALA A 14 10.31 -1.21 0.26
C ALA A 14 11.76 -1.16 -0.25
N ALA A 15 11.99 -0.51 -1.40
CA ALA A 15 13.31 -0.41 -2.03
C ALA A 15 14.28 0.54 -1.30
N THR A 16 13.82 1.37 -0.36
CA THR A 16 14.66 2.35 0.34
C THR A 16 14.70 2.13 1.85
N ARG A 17 15.87 2.40 2.46
CA ARG A 17 16.02 2.48 3.93
C ARG A 17 15.96 3.91 4.47
N SER A 18 16.03 4.92 3.59
CA SER A 18 16.03 6.32 4.01
C SER A 18 14.66 6.74 4.55
N ARG A 19 14.59 7.04 5.84
CA ARG A 19 13.36 7.55 6.47
C ARG A 19 12.87 8.85 5.83
N LEU A 20 13.79 9.71 5.39
CA LEU A 20 13.46 10.96 4.72
C LEU A 20 12.77 10.69 3.37
N THR A 21 13.33 9.79 2.56
CA THR A 21 12.74 9.40 1.28
C THR A 21 11.37 8.76 1.48
N LYS A 22 11.23 7.89 2.50
CA LYS A 22 9.92 7.31 2.84
C LYS A 22 8.89 8.38 3.19
N ARG A 23 9.27 9.37 3.99
CA ARG A 23 8.40 10.50 4.36
C ARG A 23 7.94 11.27 3.11
N THR A 24 8.85 11.55 2.18
CA THR A 24 8.51 12.24 0.93
C THR A 24 7.51 11.44 0.09
N LEU A 25 7.78 10.15 -0.16
CA LEU A 25 6.90 9.28 -0.93
C LEU A 25 5.50 9.16 -0.31
N ILE A 26 5.42 9.02 1.02
CA ILE A 26 4.14 8.98 1.75
C ILE A 26 3.40 10.32 1.61
N ALA A 27 4.10 11.45 1.77
CA ALA A 27 3.47 12.75 1.64
C ALA A 27 2.94 13.02 0.23
N GLU A 28 3.65 12.57 -0.80
CA GLU A 28 3.22 12.69 -2.20
C GLU A 28 1.96 11.87 -2.49
N VAL A 29 1.95 10.58 -2.14
CA VAL A 29 0.79 9.73 -2.42
C VAL A 29 -0.45 10.16 -1.60
N LEU A 30 -0.26 10.71 -0.40
CA LEU A 30 -1.36 11.26 0.39
C LEU A 30 -1.90 12.58 -0.18
N ARG A 31 -1.06 13.38 -0.85
CA ARG A 31 -1.51 14.57 -1.59
C ARG A 31 -2.27 14.19 -2.86
N ASP A 32 -1.89 13.10 -3.51
CA ASP A 32 -2.58 12.56 -4.69
C ASP A 32 -3.93 11.90 -4.33
N ALA A 33 -4.10 11.44 -3.09
CA ALA A 33 -5.32 10.76 -2.63
C ALA A 33 -6.45 11.75 -2.35
N THR A 34 -7.64 11.47 -2.88
CA THR A 34 -8.83 12.33 -2.76
C THR A 34 -9.98 11.63 -2.05
N GLY A 35 -10.72 12.35 -1.21
CA GLY A 35 -11.92 11.80 -0.54
C GLY A 35 -11.63 10.51 0.23
N ASP A 36 -12.40 9.47 -0.08
CA ASP A 36 -12.33 8.17 0.60
C ASP A 36 -11.05 7.36 0.32
N ASP A 37 -10.26 7.76 -0.69
CA ASP A 37 -9.00 7.10 -1.03
C ASP A 37 -7.98 7.19 0.11
N VAL A 38 -8.01 8.27 0.90
CA VAL A 38 -7.01 8.52 1.96
C VAL A 38 -7.00 7.38 2.97
N ALA A 39 -8.17 6.93 3.42
CA ALA A 39 -8.29 5.82 4.35
C ALA A 39 -7.75 4.51 3.76
N ILE A 40 -7.93 4.30 2.45
CA ILE A 40 -7.40 3.13 1.73
C ILE A 40 -5.87 3.20 1.68
N VAL A 41 -5.30 4.32 1.24
CA VAL A 41 -3.85 4.51 1.15
C VAL A 41 -3.17 4.27 2.50
N VAL A 42 -3.71 4.86 3.57
CA VAL A 42 -3.17 4.69 4.93
C VAL A 42 -3.24 3.23 5.38
N SER A 43 -4.37 2.54 5.15
CA SER A 43 -4.53 1.13 5.51
C SER A 43 -3.47 0.26 4.80
N TYR A 44 -3.38 0.36 3.47
CA TYR A 44 -2.46 -0.48 2.70
C TYR A 44 -0.99 -0.19 2.99
N LEU A 45 -0.58 1.08 3.10
CA LEU A 45 0.83 1.42 3.38
C LEU A 45 1.25 1.13 4.82
N SER A 46 0.30 0.97 5.74
CA SER A 46 0.58 0.46 7.10
C SER A 46 0.61 -1.07 7.18
N GLY A 47 0.41 -1.77 6.05
CA GLY A 47 0.36 -3.24 6.03
C GLY A 47 -0.95 -3.82 6.58
N SER A 48 -2.01 -3.01 6.65
CA SER A 48 -3.32 -3.44 7.14
C SER A 48 -4.34 -3.55 6.00
N LEU A 49 -5.09 -4.64 5.97
CA LEU A 49 -6.21 -4.83 5.04
C LEU A 49 -7.51 -4.37 5.66
N ARG A 50 -8.37 -3.72 4.88
CA ARG A 50 -9.71 -3.30 5.33
C ARG A 50 -10.62 -4.48 5.64
N GLN A 51 -10.43 -5.58 4.90
CA GLN A 51 -11.19 -6.82 4.98
C GLN A 51 -10.79 -7.69 6.19
N ARG A 52 -9.79 -7.28 6.98
CA ARG A 52 -9.22 -8.05 8.10
C ARG A 52 -8.74 -9.43 7.63
N ARG A 53 -9.01 -10.49 8.40
CA ARG A 53 -8.52 -11.85 8.14
C ARG A 53 -9.30 -12.44 6.96
N THR A 54 -8.66 -12.53 5.80
CA THR A 54 -9.26 -13.03 4.55
C THR A 54 -9.29 -14.56 4.44
N GLY A 55 -8.66 -15.28 5.38
CA GLY A 55 -8.51 -16.74 5.31
C GLY A 55 -7.51 -17.22 4.25
N VAL A 56 -6.86 -16.31 3.52
CA VAL A 56 -5.87 -16.65 2.48
C VAL A 56 -4.50 -16.89 3.11
N GLY A 57 -4.02 -18.13 3.03
CA GLY A 57 -2.68 -18.51 3.45
C GLY A 57 -1.67 -18.49 2.29
N TRP A 58 -0.38 -18.40 2.61
CA TRP A 58 0.70 -18.41 1.61
C TRP A 58 0.63 -19.60 0.64
N ARG A 59 0.29 -20.81 1.14
CA ARG A 59 0.15 -22.02 0.29
C ARG A 59 -0.94 -21.87 -0.77
N MET A 60 -1.99 -21.11 -0.48
CA MET A 60 -3.10 -20.88 -1.43
C MET A 60 -2.70 -19.92 -2.55
N LEU A 61 -1.67 -19.09 -2.35
CA LEU A 61 -1.17 -18.15 -3.36
C LEU A 61 -0.18 -18.80 -4.35
N GLN A 62 0.23 -20.04 -4.11
CA GLN A 62 1.18 -20.76 -4.99
C GLN A 62 0.53 -21.30 -6.27
N ALA A 63 -0.78 -21.47 -6.27
CA ALA A 63 -1.57 -21.81 -7.45
C ALA A 63 -2.52 -20.65 -7.72
N MET A 64 -2.40 -20.02 -8.89
CA MET A 64 -3.45 -19.12 -9.35
C MET A 64 -4.73 -19.93 -9.64
N PRO A 65 -5.92 -19.42 -9.29
CA PRO A 65 -7.17 -20.02 -9.74
C PRO A 65 -7.29 -20.02 -11.27
#